data_AF-A0A3R7BQB3-F1
#
_entry.id   AF-A0A3R7BQB3-F1
#
_cell.length_a   1.000
_cell.length_b   1.000
_cell.length_c   1.000
_cell.angle_alpha   90.00
_cell.angle_beta   90.00
_cell.angle_gamma   90.00
#
_symmetry.space_group_name_H-M   'P 1'
#
loop_
_entity.id
_entity.type
_entity.pdbx_description
1 polymer ?
#
loop_
_entity_poly.entity_id
_entity_poly.type
_entity_poly.pdbx_seq_one_letter_code
_entity_poly.pdbx_strand_id
1 'polypeptide(L)'
;METKVYVKIPMERVGVLIGPGGKVKRRIEEASGVELSIDSETGNVEIGLRPETKDPSVILQVQNLVKAIGRGFSPQRAFKLLDEDVYLDIIDLRDYVGRSKNALARVRGRIIGRNGRSRELIEELTDTYISVYGHTVSIIGRVEDIEVAKEAILMLVKGRFHKSVFSYLYRERGRRKRRLELWEGPSERTREMMRGPQLKAVRREVDGG
;
A
#
# COMPACT_ATOMS: atom_id res chain seq x y z
N MET A 1 -17.64 -16.73 -24.24
CA MET A 1 -17.93 -15.32 -23.91
C MET A 1 -16.59 -14.70 -23.57
N GLU A 2 -16.20 -13.64 -24.27
CA GLU A 2 -14.93 -12.94 -24.02
C GLU A 2 -15.07 -12.16 -22.71
N THR A 3 -14.35 -12.56 -21.66
CA THR A 3 -14.47 -11.93 -20.33
C THR A 3 -13.84 -10.55 -20.38
N LYS A 4 -14.66 -9.52 -20.14
CA LYS A 4 -14.25 -8.11 -20.16
C LYS A 4 -14.68 -7.41 -18.88
N VAL A 5 -13.83 -6.51 -18.39
CA VAL A 5 -14.17 -5.59 -17.30
C VAL A 5 -13.87 -4.15 -17.68
N TYR A 6 -14.66 -3.24 -17.13
CA TYR A 6 -14.58 -1.81 -17.43
C TYR A 6 -14.13 -1.03 -16.20
N VAL A 7 -13.25 -0.07 -16.40
CA VAL A 7 -12.77 0.87 -15.38
C VAL A 7 -12.81 2.27 -15.96
N LYS A 8 -13.30 3.23 -15.16
CA LYS A 8 -13.17 4.65 -15.49
C LYS A 8 -12.06 5.27 -14.65
N ILE A 9 -11.13 5.96 -15.31
CA ILE A 9 -10.07 6.73 -14.66
C ILE A 9 -10.21 8.23 -14.98
N PRO A 10 -9.67 9.12 -14.14
CA PRO A 10 -9.64 10.55 -14.45
C PRO A 10 -8.88 10.82 -15.75
N MET A 11 -9.37 11.77 -16.55
CA MET A 11 -8.83 12.11 -17.86
C MET A 11 -7.35 12.49 -17.82
N GLU A 12 -6.96 13.27 -16.81
CA GLU A 12 -5.59 13.69 -16.58
C GLU A 12 -4.63 12.53 -16.23
N ARG A 13 -5.16 11.33 -15.97
CA ARG A 13 -4.39 10.12 -15.67
C ARG A 13 -4.28 9.16 -16.85
N VAL A 14 -5.05 9.36 -17.92
CA VAL A 14 -5.00 8.52 -19.14
C VAL A 14 -3.59 8.50 -19.72
N GLY A 15 -2.95 9.67 -19.85
CA GLY A 15 -1.58 9.76 -20.37
C GLY A 15 -0.55 8.99 -19.53
N VAL A 16 -0.78 8.86 -18.21
CA VAL A 16 0.08 8.08 -17.32
C VAL A 16 -0.12 6.57 -17.52
N LEU A 17 -1.36 6.14 -17.75
CA LEU A 17 -1.71 4.75 -18.04
C LEU A 17 -1.16 4.30 -19.40
N ILE A 18 -1.24 5.16 -20.42
CA ILE A 18 -0.68 4.87 -21.74
C ILE A 18 0.85 4.91 -21.69
N GLY A 19 1.40 5.97 -21.08
CA GLY A 19 2.84 6.25 -21.00
C GLY A 19 3.46 6.70 -22.32
N PRO A 20 4.71 7.19 -22.31
CA PRO A 20 5.39 7.66 -23.52
C PRO A 20 5.42 6.59 -24.61
N GLY A 21 4.88 6.90 -25.78
CA GLY A 21 4.77 5.98 -26.91
C GLY A 21 4.02 4.68 -26.59
N GLY A 22 3.12 4.67 -25.61
CA GLY A 22 2.35 3.48 -25.21
C GLY A 22 3.11 2.48 -24.33
N LYS A 23 4.28 2.87 -23.79
CA LYS A 23 5.17 1.94 -23.06
C LYS A 23 4.54 1.34 -21.79
N VAL A 24 3.70 2.09 -21.07
CA VAL A 24 3.07 1.58 -19.85
C VAL A 24 1.96 0.59 -20.20
N LYS A 25 1.09 0.94 -21.16
CA LYS A 25 0.06 0.04 -21.70
C LYS A 25 0.66 -1.30 -22.12
N ARG A 26 1.67 -1.28 -23.03
CA ARG A 26 2.31 -2.51 -23.53
C ARG A 26 2.88 -3.36 -22.41
N ARG A 27 3.55 -2.74 -21.44
CA ARG A 27 4.13 -3.46 -20.31
C ARG A 27 3.06 -4.15 -19.45
N ILE A 28 1.88 -3.53 -19.27
CA ILE A 28 0.77 -4.16 -18.55
C ILE A 28 0.28 -5.39 -19.34
N GLU A 29 0.04 -5.23 -20.64
CA GLU A 29 -0.45 -6.30 -21.52
C GLU A 29 0.53 -7.48 -21.58
N GLU A 30 1.83 -7.21 -21.74
CA GLU A 30 2.90 -8.22 -21.77
C GLU A 30 3.03 -8.98 -20.43
N ALA A 31 2.93 -8.27 -19.31
CA ALA A 31 3.11 -8.86 -17.98
C ALA A 31 1.91 -9.70 -17.51
N SER A 32 0.71 -9.41 -18.03
CA SER A 32 -0.54 -10.02 -17.55
C SER A 32 -1.27 -10.86 -18.60
N GLY A 33 -0.86 -10.79 -19.87
CA GLY A 33 -1.52 -11.51 -20.96
C GLY A 33 -2.93 -11.01 -21.26
N VAL A 34 -3.23 -9.75 -20.93
CA VAL A 34 -4.53 -9.10 -21.19
C VAL A 34 -4.44 -8.12 -22.36
N GLU A 35 -5.57 -7.61 -22.81
CA GLU A 35 -5.66 -6.49 -23.75
C GLU A 35 -6.32 -5.27 -23.11
N LEU A 36 -5.75 -4.09 -23.33
CA LEU A 36 -6.28 -2.82 -22.86
C LEU A 36 -6.78 -1.97 -24.02
N SER A 37 -8.07 -1.64 -24.03
CA SER A 37 -8.62 -0.59 -24.89
C SER A 37 -8.89 0.65 -24.05
N ILE A 38 -8.23 1.76 -24.37
CA ILE A 38 -8.26 3.00 -23.59
C ILE A 38 -8.85 4.11 -24.45
N ASP A 39 -10.04 4.56 -24.07
CA ASP A 39 -10.66 5.73 -24.66
C ASP A 39 -10.02 6.99 -24.05
N SER A 40 -9.30 7.72 -24.91
CA SER A 40 -8.56 8.91 -24.51
C SER A 40 -9.41 10.17 -24.36
N GLU A 41 -10.69 10.13 -24.75
CA GLU A 41 -11.64 11.24 -24.63
C GLU A 41 -12.54 11.10 -23.40
N THR A 42 -12.82 9.87 -22.97
CA THR A 42 -13.72 9.61 -21.84
C THR A 42 -13.03 9.06 -20.58
N GLY A 43 -11.81 8.54 -20.73
CA GLY A 43 -11.07 7.88 -19.65
C GLY A 43 -11.62 6.49 -19.32
N ASN A 44 -12.46 5.94 -20.19
CA ASN A 44 -12.93 4.57 -20.08
C ASN A 44 -11.83 3.60 -20.52
N VAL A 45 -11.63 2.56 -19.73
CA VAL A 45 -10.66 1.49 -19.97
C VAL A 45 -11.40 0.18 -19.97
N GLU A 46 -11.35 -0.51 -21.10
CA GLU A 46 -11.78 -1.90 -21.24
C GLU A 46 -10.56 -2.80 -21.07
N ILE A 47 -10.72 -3.84 -20.25
CA ILE A 47 -9.70 -4.85 -19.97
C ILE A 47 -10.29 -6.19 -20.39
N GLY A 48 -9.68 -6.83 -21.39
CA GLY A 48 -10.11 -8.13 -21.92
C GLY A 48 -9.06 -9.21 -21.67
N LEU A 49 -9.52 -10.43 -21.38
CA LEU A 49 -8.64 -11.61 -21.42
C LEU A 49 -8.30 -11.97 -22.86
N ARG A 50 -7.06 -12.40 -23.11
CA ARG A 50 -6.69 -13.01 -24.38
C ARG A 50 -6.98 -14.51 -24.36
N PRO A 51 -7.19 -15.16 -25.52
CA PRO A 51 -7.38 -16.60 -25.58
C PRO A 51 -6.28 -17.42 -24.90
N GLU A 52 -5.06 -16.90 -24.91
CA GLU A 52 -3.86 -17.50 -24.33
C GLU A 52 -3.63 -17.18 -22.83
N THR A 53 -4.52 -16.40 -22.19
CA THR A 53 -4.36 -16.09 -20.76
C THR A 53 -4.55 -17.35 -19.91
N LYS A 54 -3.52 -17.72 -19.14
CA LYS A 54 -3.51 -18.95 -18.33
C LYS A 54 -4.39 -18.87 -17.09
N ASP A 55 -4.34 -17.73 -16.38
CA ASP A 55 -5.14 -17.49 -15.19
C ASP A 55 -6.11 -16.32 -15.42
N PRO A 56 -7.42 -16.59 -15.56
CA PRO A 56 -8.43 -15.55 -15.70
C PRO A 56 -8.49 -14.56 -14.53
N SER A 57 -8.00 -14.92 -13.33
CA SER A 57 -8.04 -14.06 -12.14
C SER A 57 -7.19 -12.79 -12.29
N VAL A 58 -6.18 -12.82 -13.17
CA VAL A 58 -5.28 -11.69 -13.47
C VAL A 58 -6.04 -10.44 -13.91
N ILE A 59 -7.23 -10.60 -14.49
CA ILE A 59 -8.07 -9.47 -14.90
C ILE A 59 -8.41 -8.55 -13.72
N LEU A 60 -8.58 -9.12 -12.50
CA LEU A 60 -8.87 -8.36 -11.28
C LEU A 60 -7.63 -7.60 -10.80
N GLN A 61 -6.45 -8.22 -10.88
CA GLN A 61 -5.18 -7.57 -10.56
C GLN A 61 -4.92 -6.39 -11.51
N VAL A 62 -5.13 -6.57 -12.82
CA VAL A 62 -5.01 -5.51 -13.82
C VAL A 62 -6.06 -4.42 -13.59
N GLN A 63 -7.29 -4.80 -13.26
CA GLN A 63 -8.33 -3.83 -12.92
C GLN A 63 -7.90 -2.94 -11.74
N ASN A 64 -7.32 -3.53 -10.70
CA ASN A 64 -6.78 -2.79 -9.56
C ASN A 64 -5.56 -1.94 -9.94
N LEU A 65 -4.66 -2.45 -10.78
CA LEU A 65 -3.51 -1.70 -11.30
C LEU A 65 -3.96 -0.44 -12.05
N VAL A 66 -4.92 -0.57 -12.98
CA VAL A 66 -5.48 0.56 -13.73
C VAL A 66 -6.15 1.57 -12.79
N LYS A 67 -6.97 1.08 -11.84
CA LYS A 67 -7.57 1.93 -10.79
C LYS A 67 -6.50 2.67 -10.00
N ALA A 68 -5.44 2.00 -9.57
CA ALA A 68 -4.34 2.58 -8.79
C ALA A 68 -3.64 3.72 -9.55
N ILE A 69 -3.34 3.53 -10.85
CA ILE A 69 -2.77 4.59 -11.70
C ILE A 69 -3.74 5.78 -11.78
N GLY A 70 -5.04 5.50 -11.97
CA GLY A 70 -6.10 6.51 -11.95
C GLY A 70 -6.24 7.25 -10.62
N ARG A 71 -5.83 6.63 -9.50
CA ARG A 71 -5.80 7.23 -8.15
C ARG A 71 -4.43 7.77 -7.76
N GLY A 72 -3.58 8.09 -8.74
CA GLY A 72 -2.37 8.86 -8.52
C GLY A 72 -1.13 8.04 -8.20
N PHE A 73 -1.15 6.71 -8.28
CA PHE A 73 0.08 5.93 -8.23
C PHE A 73 0.91 6.10 -9.50
N SER A 74 2.24 6.03 -9.37
CA SER A 74 3.10 5.83 -10.54
C SER A 74 2.94 4.42 -11.09
N PRO A 75 3.16 4.19 -12.39
CA PRO A 75 3.14 2.84 -12.96
C PRO A 75 4.03 1.88 -12.17
N GLN A 76 5.25 2.29 -11.81
CA GLN A 76 6.22 1.48 -11.08
C GLN A 76 5.67 0.94 -9.75
N ARG A 77 4.93 1.77 -8.99
CA ARG A 77 4.31 1.34 -7.73
C ARG A 77 3.04 0.52 -7.98
N ALA A 78 2.26 0.85 -9.00
CA ALA A 78 1.04 0.12 -9.34
C ALA A 78 1.31 -1.31 -9.85
N PHE A 79 2.44 -1.56 -10.51
CA PHE A 79 2.85 -2.90 -10.96
C PHE A 79 2.97 -3.92 -9.82
N LYS A 80 3.12 -3.47 -8.58
CA LYS A 80 3.12 -4.35 -7.40
C LYS A 80 1.82 -5.12 -7.20
N LEU A 81 0.71 -4.66 -7.77
CA LEU A 81 -0.58 -5.36 -7.71
C LEU A 81 -0.64 -6.63 -8.57
N LEU A 82 0.39 -6.91 -9.37
CA LEU A 82 0.53 -8.17 -10.08
C LEU A 82 1.22 -9.24 -9.22
N ASP A 83 1.88 -8.86 -8.13
CA ASP A 83 2.47 -9.80 -7.19
C ASP A 83 1.33 -10.51 -6.41
N GLU A 84 1.55 -11.77 -6.01
CA GLU A 84 0.63 -12.50 -5.15
C GLU A 84 0.50 -11.80 -3.77
N ASP A 85 -0.68 -11.92 -3.16
CA ASP A 85 -1.01 -11.35 -1.84
C ASP A 85 -0.85 -9.82 -1.70
N VAL A 86 -0.75 -9.09 -2.82
CA VAL A 86 -0.74 -7.62 -2.83
C VAL A 86 -2.11 -7.10 -3.30
N TYR A 87 -2.70 -6.24 -2.46
CA TYR A 87 -4.05 -5.72 -2.67
C TYR A 87 -4.04 -4.20 -2.75
N LEU A 88 -5.15 -3.66 -3.28
CA LEU A 88 -5.44 -2.24 -3.33
C LEU A 88 -6.64 -1.93 -2.43
N ASP A 89 -6.46 -1.03 -1.47
CA ASP A 89 -7.56 -0.41 -0.73
C ASP A 89 -7.70 1.06 -1.14
N ILE A 90 -8.94 1.53 -1.33
CA ILE A 90 -9.24 2.91 -1.69
C ILE A 90 -10.21 3.49 -0.66
N ILE A 91 -9.76 4.50 0.05
CA ILE A 91 -10.54 5.26 1.02
C ILE A 91 -11.07 6.52 0.34
N ASP A 92 -12.39 6.70 0.28
CA ASP A 92 -12.99 7.98 -0.11
C ASP A 92 -13.09 8.90 1.11
N LEU A 93 -12.32 9.99 1.11
CA LEU A 93 -12.30 10.95 2.20
C LEU A 93 -13.67 11.66 2.37
N ARG A 94 -14.50 11.68 1.32
CA ARG A 94 -15.84 12.29 1.39
C ARG A 94 -16.75 11.56 2.35
N ASP A 95 -16.52 10.27 2.57
CA ASP A 95 -17.31 9.46 3.51
C ASP A 95 -17.06 9.86 4.97
N TYR A 96 -15.95 10.57 5.23
CA TYR A 96 -15.55 10.98 6.58
C TYR A 96 -15.68 12.48 6.84
N VAL A 97 -15.44 13.32 5.82
CA VAL A 97 -15.44 14.79 5.98
C VAL A 97 -16.40 15.51 5.04
N GLY A 98 -17.22 14.77 4.30
CA GLY A 98 -18.15 15.31 3.31
C GLY A 98 -17.46 15.89 2.08
N ARG A 99 -18.20 16.70 1.31
CA ARG A 99 -17.75 17.27 0.02
C ARG A 99 -17.07 18.64 0.13
N SER A 100 -16.83 19.14 1.35
CA SER A 100 -16.20 20.44 1.57
C SER A 100 -14.77 20.45 1.06
N LYS A 101 -14.46 21.31 0.08
CA LYS A 101 -13.11 21.46 -0.48
C LYS A 101 -12.08 21.80 0.60
N ASN A 102 -12.43 22.68 1.54
CA ASN A 102 -11.55 23.08 2.64
C ASN A 102 -11.31 21.92 3.62
N ALA A 103 -12.35 21.14 3.93
CA ALA A 103 -12.20 19.96 4.79
C ALA A 103 -11.30 18.90 4.14
N LEU A 104 -11.55 18.59 2.86
CA LEU A 104 -10.74 17.66 2.06
C LEU A 104 -9.28 18.12 1.96
N ALA A 105 -9.03 19.40 1.67
CA ALA A 105 -7.67 19.94 1.60
C ALA A 105 -6.94 19.82 2.94
N ARG A 106 -7.63 20.13 4.05
CA ARG A 106 -7.06 20.01 5.40
C ARG A 106 -6.69 18.57 5.74
N VAL A 107 -7.58 17.59 5.52
CA VAL A 107 -7.26 16.19 5.85
C VAL A 107 -6.18 15.62 4.94
N ARG A 108 -6.16 15.94 3.64
CA ARG A 108 -5.05 15.59 2.75
C ARG A 108 -3.73 16.14 3.26
N GLY A 109 -3.70 17.42 3.65
CA GLY A 109 -2.52 18.06 4.23
C GLY A 109 -2.01 17.35 5.49
N ARG A 110 -2.91 16.85 6.34
CA ARG A 110 -2.54 16.04 7.52
C ARG A 110 -1.95 14.69 7.14
N ILE A 111 -2.54 14.00 6.17
CA ILE A 111 -2.08 12.67 5.72
C ILE A 111 -0.70 12.77 5.06
N ILE A 112 -0.53 13.75 4.16
CA ILE A 112 0.74 14.02 3.50
C ILE A 112 1.78 14.46 4.54
N GLY A 113 1.40 15.38 5.43
CA GLY A 113 2.31 16.00 6.39
C GLY A 113 3.29 16.96 5.72
N ARG A 114 4.15 17.59 6.52
CA ARG A 114 5.17 18.52 6.01
C ARG A 114 6.10 17.78 5.05
N ASN A 115 6.22 18.27 3.82
CA ASN A 115 7.06 17.69 2.76
C ASN A 115 6.79 16.20 2.49
N GLY A 116 5.57 15.70 2.75
CA GLY A 116 5.25 14.28 2.57
C GLY A 116 5.70 13.35 3.70
N ARG A 117 6.32 13.87 4.76
CA ARG A 117 6.97 13.07 5.80
C ARG A 117 6.01 12.15 6.57
N SER A 118 4.76 12.57 6.77
CA SER A 118 3.79 11.74 7.49
C SER A 118 3.40 10.53 6.66
N ARG A 119 3.12 10.73 5.36
CA ARG A 119 2.83 9.65 4.42
C ARG A 119 4.01 8.68 4.33
N GLU A 120 5.23 9.19 4.15
CA GLU A 120 6.44 8.37 4.05
C GLU A 120 6.67 7.51 5.29
N LEU A 121 6.46 8.07 6.49
CA LEU A 121 6.60 7.31 7.72
C LEU A 121 5.54 6.20 7.83
N ILE A 122 4.30 6.46 7.41
CA ILE A 122 3.27 5.41 7.37
C ILE A 122 3.71 4.30 6.40
N GLU A 123 4.13 4.66 5.19
CA GLU A 123 4.63 3.71 4.18
C GLU A 123 5.77 2.84 4.73
N GLU A 124 6.75 3.46 5.40
CA GLU A 124 7.91 2.76 5.97
C GLU A 124 7.54 1.84 7.14
N LEU A 125 6.64 2.27 8.02
CA LEU A 125 6.28 1.50 9.21
C LEU A 125 5.31 0.35 8.92
N THR A 126 4.57 0.42 7.82
CA THR A 126 3.60 -0.62 7.43
C THR A 126 4.00 -1.40 6.18
N ASP A 127 5.17 -1.13 5.59
CA ASP A 127 5.60 -1.77 4.32
C ASP A 127 4.54 -1.63 3.21
N THR A 128 3.90 -0.45 3.12
CA THR A 128 2.87 -0.15 2.11
C THR A 128 3.29 0.98 1.17
N TYR A 129 2.55 1.12 0.06
CA TYR A 129 2.61 2.27 -0.80
C TYR A 129 1.30 3.05 -0.71
N ILE A 130 1.38 4.36 -0.51
CA ILE A 130 0.21 5.24 -0.38
C ILE A 130 0.21 6.29 -1.49
N SER A 131 -0.98 6.57 -2.03
CA SER A 131 -1.24 7.73 -2.88
C SER A 131 -2.39 8.55 -2.34
N VAL A 132 -2.22 9.87 -2.30
CA VAL A 132 -3.25 10.83 -1.88
C VAL A 132 -3.63 11.64 -3.11
N TYR A 133 -4.81 11.37 -3.69
CA TYR A 133 -5.21 11.92 -4.98
C TYR A 133 -6.67 12.35 -4.98
N GLY A 134 -6.94 13.61 -5.36
CA GLY A 134 -8.29 14.16 -5.40
C GLY A 134 -8.99 14.08 -4.04
N HIS A 135 -10.02 13.24 -3.93
CA HIS A 135 -10.74 12.98 -2.68
C HIS A 135 -10.48 11.57 -2.13
N THR A 136 -9.53 10.83 -2.69
CA THR A 136 -9.22 9.45 -2.30
C THR A 136 -7.82 9.32 -1.70
N VAL A 137 -7.66 8.36 -0.81
CA VAL A 137 -6.35 7.82 -0.40
C VAL A 137 -6.33 6.35 -0.76
N SER A 138 -5.34 5.94 -1.55
CA SER A 138 -5.20 4.55 -2.00
C SER A 138 -3.95 3.94 -1.38
N ILE A 139 -4.04 2.67 -1.00
CA ILE A 139 -2.99 1.91 -0.30
C ILE A 139 -2.74 0.62 -1.07
N ILE A 140 -1.48 0.33 -1.40
CA ILE A 140 -1.04 -0.95 -1.98
C ILE A 140 -0.15 -1.66 -0.97
N GLY A 141 -0.44 -2.93 -0.69
CA GLY A 141 0.34 -3.77 0.23
C GLY A 141 -0.36 -5.08 0.54
N ARG A 142 0.16 -5.82 1.52
CA ARG A 142 -0.50 -7.03 2.05
C ARG A 142 -1.69 -6.64 2.93
N VAL A 143 -2.64 -7.56 3.11
CA VAL A 143 -3.88 -7.29 3.86
C VAL A 143 -3.61 -6.73 5.27
N GLU A 144 -2.80 -7.42 6.07
CA GLU A 144 -2.47 -6.96 7.43
C GLU A 144 -1.80 -5.57 7.45
N ASP A 145 -1.00 -5.27 6.42
CA ASP A 145 -0.24 -4.03 6.28
C ASP A 145 -1.13 -2.86 5.89
N ILE A 146 -2.07 -3.12 4.99
CA ILE A 146 -3.12 -2.19 4.60
C ILE A 146 -3.98 -1.82 5.80
N GLU A 147 -4.39 -2.79 6.63
CA GLU A 147 -5.23 -2.53 7.80
C GLU A 147 -4.57 -1.55 8.78
N VAL A 148 -3.28 -1.76 9.09
CA VAL A 148 -2.54 -0.87 9.98
C VAL A 148 -2.39 0.53 9.37
N ALA A 149 -2.06 0.62 8.08
CA ALA A 149 -1.93 1.89 7.36
C ALA A 149 -3.27 2.65 7.30
N LYS A 150 -4.36 1.93 7.01
CA LYS A 150 -5.72 2.45 6.94
C LYS A 150 -6.15 3.05 8.28
N GLU A 151 -5.94 2.34 9.38
CA GLU A 151 -6.26 2.90 10.71
C GLU A 151 -5.45 4.17 10.99
N ALA A 152 -4.15 4.19 10.70
CA ALA A 152 -3.32 5.38 10.87
C ALA A 152 -3.83 6.58 10.03
N ILE A 153 -4.22 6.34 8.77
CA ILE A 153 -4.84 7.36 7.91
C ILE A 153 -6.16 7.85 8.52
N LEU A 154 -7.04 6.95 8.97
CA LEU A 154 -8.33 7.31 9.55
C LEU A 154 -8.18 8.08 10.86
N MET A 155 -7.17 7.78 11.69
CA MET A 155 -6.84 8.59 12.85
C MET A 155 -6.51 10.05 12.46
N LEU A 156 -5.72 10.25 11.40
CA LEU A 156 -5.39 11.59 10.89
C LEU A 156 -6.61 12.33 10.35
N VAL A 157 -7.48 11.62 9.62
CA VAL A 157 -8.76 12.14 9.10
C VAL A 157 -9.68 12.57 10.25
N LYS A 158 -9.77 11.77 11.31
CA LYS A 158 -10.52 12.04 12.55
C LYS A 158 -9.86 13.11 13.45
N GLY A 159 -8.78 13.74 13.00
CA GLY A 159 -8.15 14.86 13.70
C GLY A 159 -7.19 14.49 14.83
N ARG A 160 -6.83 13.21 15.00
CA ARG A 160 -5.81 12.80 15.98
C ARG A 160 -4.46 13.44 15.68
N PHE A 161 -3.72 13.80 16.73
CA PHE A 161 -2.37 14.36 16.59
C PHE A 161 -1.42 13.38 15.92
N HIS A 162 -0.53 13.87 15.06
CA HIS A 162 0.50 13.05 14.40
C HIS A 162 1.33 12.24 15.40
N LYS A 163 1.68 12.82 16.56
CA LYS A 163 2.37 12.11 17.63
C LYS A 163 1.64 10.83 18.04
N SER A 164 0.33 10.90 18.25
CA SER A 164 -0.48 9.74 18.63
C SER A 164 -0.54 8.68 17.53
N VAL A 165 -0.60 9.11 16.26
CA VAL A 165 -0.58 8.20 15.10
C VAL A 165 0.77 7.50 14.96
N PHE A 166 1.88 8.22 15.16
CA PHE A 166 3.22 7.64 15.11
C PHE A 166 3.44 6.65 16.26
N SER A 167 3.01 6.98 17.48
CA SER A 167 3.04 6.04 18.60
C SER A 167 2.22 4.77 18.34
N TYR A 168 1.08 4.89 17.64
CA TYR A 168 0.30 3.74 17.17
C TYR A 168 1.14 2.88 16.20
N LEU A 169 1.71 3.47 15.15
CA LEU A 169 2.48 2.75 14.14
C LEU A 169 3.71 2.04 14.71
N TYR A 170 4.50 2.71 15.56
CA TYR A 170 5.66 2.09 16.20
C TYR A 170 5.28 0.90 17.09
N ARG A 171 4.15 0.99 17.78
CA ARG A 171 3.65 -0.12 18.61
C ARG A 171 3.23 -1.31 17.74
N GLU A 172 2.51 -1.08 16.65
CA GLU A 172 2.09 -2.17 15.75
C GLU A 172 3.30 -2.81 15.05
N ARG A 173 4.27 -2.02 14.59
CA ARG A 173 5.54 -2.55 14.03
C ARG A 173 6.28 -3.41 15.06
N GLY A 174 6.34 -2.97 16.32
CA GLY A 174 6.95 -3.74 17.41
C GLY A 174 6.20 -5.05 17.72
N ARG A 175 4.86 -5.03 17.68
CA ARG A 175 4.04 -6.26 17.84
C ARG A 175 4.30 -7.24 16.71
N ARG A 176 4.37 -6.76 15.47
CA ARG A 176 4.64 -7.61 14.30
C ARG A 176 6.01 -8.28 14.39
N LYS A 177 7.04 -7.52 14.77
CA LYS A 177 8.39 -8.07 14.97
C LYS A 177 8.40 -9.16 16.05
N ARG A 178 7.76 -8.94 17.19
CA ARG A 178 7.65 -9.96 18.25
C ARG A 178 6.87 -11.18 17.78
N ARG A 179 5.81 -11.00 17.00
CA ARG A 179 5.05 -12.11 16.42
C ARG A 179 5.96 -12.93 15.51
N LEU A 180 6.72 -12.33 14.61
CA LEU A 180 7.69 -13.06 13.78
C LEU A 180 8.74 -13.79 14.62
N GLU A 181 9.33 -13.14 15.63
CA GLU A 181 10.31 -13.75 16.54
C GLU A 181 9.74 -14.95 17.34
N LEU A 182 8.45 -14.97 17.64
CA LEU A 182 7.80 -16.11 18.29
C LEU A 182 7.63 -17.31 17.34
N TRP A 183 7.45 -17.06 16.04
CA TRP A 183 7.17 -18.11 15.05
C TRP A 183 8.46 -18.66 14.40
N GLU A 184 9.43 -17.80 14.09
CA GLU A 184 10.73 -18.16 13.48
C GLU A 184 11.83 -18.41 14.53
N GLY A 185 11.52 -18.12 15.79
CA GLY A 185 12.49 -18.04 16.89
C GLY A 185 13.24 -16.70 16.89
N PRO A 186 13.90 -16.35 18.02
CA PRO A 186 14.65 -15.10 18.12
C PRO A 186 15.73 -15.03 17.04
N SER A 187 15.90 -13.86 16.41
CA SER A 187 16.98 -13.61 15.44
C SER A 187 18.35 -13.94 16.04
N GLU A 188 19.38 -14.23 15.24
CA GLU A 188 20.73 -14.49 15.77
C GLU A 188 21.23 -13.37 16.68
N ARG A 189 20.96 -12.11 16.31
CA ARG A 189 21.27 -10.94 17.13
C ARG A 189 20.49 -10.93 18.45
N THR A 190 19.22 -11.33 18.43
CA THR A 190 18.40 -11.50 19.64
C THR A 190 18.93 -12.65 20.51
N ARG A 191 19.34 -13.77 19.90
CA ARG A 191 19.97 -14.92 20.59
C ARG A 191 21.31 -14.55 21.20
N GLU A 192 22.12 -13.75 20.51
CA GLU A 192 23.41 -13.26 20.99
C GLU A 192 23.24 -12.28 22.16
N MET A 193 22.26 -11.38 22.10
CA MET A 193 21.88 -10.52 23.22
C MET A 193 21.35 -11.31 24.43
N MET A 194 20.54 -12.35 24.20
CA MET A 194 20.08 -13.27 25.25
C MET A 194 21.21 -14.12 25.84
N ARG A 195 22.27 -14.38 25.09
CA ARG A 195 23.50 -15.06 25.54
C ARG A 195 24.50 -14.10 26.21
N GLY A 196 24.22 -12.79 26.24
CA GLY A 196 24.99 -11.76 26.94
C GLY A 196 24.93 -11.91 28.48
N PRO A 197 25.72 -11.14 29.26
CA PRO A 197 26.34 -11.55 30.52
C PRO A 197 25.40 -11.63 31.73
N GLN A 198 24.36 -12.46 31.68
CA GLN A 198 23.55 -12.87 32.83
C GLN A 198 23.91 -14.28 33.34
N LEU A 199 24.79 -15.02 32.65
CA LEU A 199 25.30 -16.32 33.11
C LEU A 199 26.59 -16.29 33.94
N LYS A 200 27.24 -15.13 34.14
CA LYS A 200 28.40 -15.04 35.04
C LYS A 200 28.03 -14.74 36.51
N ALA A 201 26.78 -14.34 36.79
CA ALA A 201 26.34 -14.03 38.15
C ALA A 201 25.90 -15.27 38.95
N VAL A 202 25.45 -16.35 38.29
CA VAL A 202 24.93 -17.55 39.00
C VAL A 202 26.02 -18.59 39.31
N ARG A 203 27.23 -18.46 38.73
CA ARG A 203 28.36 -19.39 38.98
C ARG A 203 29.41 -18.88 39.97
N ARG A 204 29.23 -17.70 40.57
CA ARG A 204 30.15 -17.18 41.61
C ARG A 204 29.63 -17.30 43.05
N GLU A 205 28.38 -17.73 43.26
CA GLU A 205 27.81 -17.99 44.59
C GLU A 205 27.88 -19.48 45.01
N VAL A 206 28.46 -20.35 44.18
CA VAL A 206 28.60 -21.79 44.51
C VAL A 206 30.04 -22.21 44.81
N ASP A 207 31.04 -21.36 44.53
CA ASP A 207 32.48 -21.64 44.74
C ASP A 207 33.17 -20.65 45.71
N GLY A 208 32.40 -19.89 46.49
CA GLY A 208 32.92 -18.94 47.50
C GLY A 208 32.58 -19.40 48.91
N GLY A 209 33.34 -20.39 49.40
CA GLY A 209 33.54 -20.58 50.84
C GLY A 209 34.45 -19.52 51.44
#